data_AF-A0AAN7AD59-F1
#
_entry.id   AF-A0AAN7AD59-F1
#
_cell.length_a   1.000
_cell.length_b   1.000
_cell.length_c   1.000
_cell.angle_alpha   90.00
_cell.angle_beta   90.00
_cell.angle_gamma   90.00
#
_symmetry.space_group_name_H-M   'P 1'
#
loop_
_entity.id
_entity.type
_entity.pdbx_description
1 polymer ?
#
loop_
_entity_poly.entity_id
_entity_poly.type
_entity_poly.pdbx_seq_one_letter_code
_entity_poly.pdbx_strand_id
1 'polypeptide(L)'
;MSDTAAIIPGPAILTWLVVSLTALAYIFLKGYQRRASFNRLRRQGLPMPPWNPFLGHLLALSPVLAKLPSDTQQPGAFEILCKSHEKKDGESLIYLDLWPFAADPLLVICSPTLAVQACQDHDLLRPEILHKFFDPLAGGDNLFTMNGPEWKRSRALFNPGFSSSYILQQFGQVVDEATVYASKLREHSRQGDLFSLDKMTCWYTMDIIGAVTLNSRRLHSQTRFNPLASAMRRQIRWHVLDNEFNLLVRWNPARPIVQAYNNWQMNRYISRELDKRYAEWIDDQDITVAISSSRSIIDIVLAEYMAQQQQNTKTTRPK
;
A
#
# COMPACT_ATOMS: atom_id res chain seq x y z
N MET A 1 -28.78 -10.52 59.62
CA MET A 1 -28.29 -9.33 58.90
C MET A 1 -26.84 -9.62 58.53
N SER A 2 -26.58 -10.09 57.31
CA SER A 2 -25.22 -10.26 56.81
C SER A 2 -24.91 -9.10 55.88
N ASP A 3 -23.93 -8.29 56.25
CA ASP A 3 -23.40 -7.20 55.43
C ASP A 3 -22.86 -7.75 54.11
N THR A 4 -23.57 -7.45 53.02
CA THR A 4 -23.03 -7.55 51.66
C THR A 4 -22.06 -6.40 51.46
N ALA A 5 -20.82 -6.59 51.89
CA ALA A 5 -19.72 -5.69 51.54
C ALA A 5 -19.57 -5.70 50.01
N ALA A 6 -19.99 -4.60 49.38
CA ALA A 6 -19.80 -4.39 47.95
C ALA A 6 -18.30 -4.46 47.65
N ILE A 7 -17.87 -5.49 46.93
CA ILE A 7 -16.49 -5.63 46.47
C ILE A 7 -16.26 -4.51 45.46
N ILE A 8 -15.69 -3.40 45.92
CA ILE A 8 -15.30 -2.30 45.03
C ILE A 8 -14.15 -2.81 44.16
N PRO A 9 -14.33 -2.91 42.83
CA PRO A 9 -13.27 -3.37 41.96
C PRO A 9 -12.07 -2.44 42.06
N GLY A 10 -10.87 -3.00 42.16
CA GLY A 10 -9.63 -2.22 42.24
C GLY A 10 -9.48 -1.26 41.05
N PRO A 11 -8.70 -0.18 41.19
CA PRO A 11 -8.63 0.92 40.21
C PRO A 11 -8.31 0.44 38.79
N ALA A 12 -7.47 -0.59 38.63
CA ALA A 12 -7.17 -1.19 37.33
C ALA A 12 -8.40 -1.86 36.66
N ILE A 13 -9.22 -2.56 37.44
CA ILE A 13 -10.45 -3.22 36.93
C ILE A 13 -11.44 -2.14 36.48
N LEU A 14 -11.57 -1.06 37.25
CA LEU A 14 -12.42 0.07 36.88
C LEU A 14 -11.93 0.73 35.57
N THR A 15 -10.62 0.94 35.42
CA THR A 15 -10.05 1.48 34.17
C THR A 15 -10.34 0.58 32.97
N TRP A 16 -10.13 -0.73 33.09
CA TRP A 16 -10.42 -1.69 32.01
C TRP A 16 -11.91 -1.74 31.66
N LEU A 17 -12.79 -1.66 32.66
CA LEU A 17 -14.23 -1.59 32.45
C LEU A 17 -14.63 -0.32 31.71
N VAL A 18 -14.11 0.84 32.12
CA VAL A 18 -14.38 2.12 31.45
C VAL A 18 -13.87 2.07 30.02
N VAL A 19 -12.63 1.64 29.77
CA VAL A 19 -12.07 1.52 28.40
C VAL A 19 -12.92 0.60 27.54
N SER A 20 -13.33 -0.56 28.06
CA SER A 20 -14.14 -1.53 27.33
C SER A 20 -15.53 -0.99 27.01
N LEU A 21 -16.20 -0.35 27.98
CA LEU A 21 -17.51 0.29 27.77
C LEU A 21 -17.43 1.43 26.77
N THR A 22 -16.37 2.24 26.84
CA THR A 22 -16.17 3.36 25.90
C THR A 22 -15.91 2.85 24.49
N ALA A 23 -15.10 1.79 24.34
CA ALA A 23 -14.85 1.14 23.06
C ALA A 23 -16.12 0.50 22.48
N LEU A 24 -16.91 -0.19 23.30
CA LEU A 24 -18.20 -0.77 22.91
C LEU A 24 -19.19 0.32 22.46
N ALA A 25 -19.31 1.39 23.24
CA ALA A 25 -20.15 2.53 22.89
C ALA A 25 -19.70 3.17 21.58
N TYR A 26 -18.40 3.34 21.37
CA TYR A 26 -17.85 3.86 20.12
C TYR A 26 -18.18 2.97 18.92
N ILE A 27 -17.95 1.65 19.03
CA ILE A 27 -18.25 0.68 17.96
C ILE A 27 -19.75 0.67 17.63
N PHE A 28 -20.60 0.71 18.67
CA PHE A 28 -22.04 0.75 18.49
C PHE A 28 -22.51 2.04 17.84
N LEU A 29 -22.05 3.20 18.31
CA LEU A 29 -22.41 4.51 17.75
C LEU A 29 -21.94 4.64 16.29
N LYS A 30 -20.69 4.26 15.99
CA LYS A 30 -20.17 4.26 14.62
C LYS A 30 -20.95 3.29 13.75
N GLY A 31 -21.18 2.06 14.22
CA GLY A 31 -21.97 1.07 13.50
C GLY A 31 -23.38 1.58 13.20
N TYR A 32 -24.08 2.14 14.19
CA TYR A 32 -25.39 2.73 14.03
C TYR A 32 -25.39 3.86 13.01
N GLN A 33 -24.43 4.80 13.08
CA GLN A 33 -24.30 5.89 12.10
C GLN A 33 -24.12 5.36 10.67
N ARG A 34 -23.30 4.32 10.48
CA ARG A 34 -23.11 3.69 9.16
C ARG A 34 -24.40 3.03 8.68
N ARG A 35 -25.03 2.20 9.51
CA ARG A 35 -26.29 1.51 9.17
C ARG A 35 -27.43 2.50 8.89
N ALA A 36 -27.53 3.59 9.64
CA ALA A 36 -28.50 4.65 9.41
C ALA A 36 -28.29 5.34 8.06
N SER A 37 -27.04 5.63 7.69
CA SER A 37 -26.70 6.18 6.37
C SER A 37 -27.11 5.24 5.24
N PHE A 38 -26.79 3.95 5.35
CA PHE A 38 -27.19 2.97 4.33
C PHE A 38 -28.69 2.72 4.26
N ASN A 39 -29.39 2.74 5.39
CA ASN A 39 -30.85 2.68 5.39
C ASN A 39 -31.48 3.86 4.65
N ARG A 40 -30.88 5.07 4.75
CA ARG A 40 -31.29 6.24 3.96
C ARG A 40 -31.03 6.05 2.47
N LEU A 41 -29.83 5.59 2.09
CA LEU A 41 -29.49 5.30 0.69
C LEU A 41 -30.42 4.22 0.09
N ARG A 42 -30.75 3.19 0.88
CA ARG A 42 -31.72 2.15 0.50
C ARG A 42 -33.11 2.73 0.26
N ARG A 43 -33.59 3.60 1.15
CA ARG A 43 -34.89 4.28 1.00
C ARG A 43 -34.95 5.19 -0.23
N GLN A 44 -33.80 5.69 -0.69
CA GLN A 44 -33.68 6.47 -1.94
C GLN A 44 -33.68 5.58 -3.20
N GLY A 45 -33.66 4.25 -3.06
CA GLY A 45 -33.63 3.34 -4.20
C GLY A 45 -32.28 3.26 -4.92
N LEU A 46 -31.18 3.64 -4.25
CA LEU A 46 -29.84 3.54 -4.82
C LEU A 46 -29.41 2.08 -5.00
N PRO A 47 -28.60 1.77 -6.02
CA PRO A 47 -28.21 0.40 -6.35
C PRO A 47 -27.30 -0.18 -5.25
N MET A 48 -27.77 -1.24 -4.61
CA MET A 48 -27.00 -1.99 -3.63
C MET A 48 -27.51 -3.43 -3.53
N PRO A 49 -26.68 -4.38 -3.10
CA PRO A 49 -27.13 -5.73 -2.79
C PRO A 49 -28.13 -5.76 -1.62
N PRO A 50 -28.74 -6.93 -1.33
CA PRO A 50 -29.60 -7.08 -0.16
C PRO A 50 -28.91 -6.60 1.13
N TRP A 51 -29.49 -5.57 1.76
CA TRP A 51 -28.94 -4.93 2.96
C TRP A 51 -29.62 -5.43 4.22
N ASN A 52 -28.82 -5.81 5.22
CA ASN A 52 -29.26 -6.21 6.55
C ASN A 52 -29.02 -5.07 7.58
N PRO A 53 -29.97 -4.76 8.48
CA PRO A 53 -29.80 -3.69 9.48
C PRO A 53 -28.63 -3.87 10.46
N PHE A 54 -28.24 -5.11 10.76
CA PHE A 54 -27.17 -5.42 11.72
C PHE A 54 -25.84 -5.69 11.01
N LEU A 55 -25.86 -6.48 9.94
CA LEU A 55 -24.67 -6.94 9.22
C LEU A 55 -24.38 -6.18 7.91
N GLY A 56 -25.24 -5.24 7.52
CA GLY A 56 -25.08 -4.48 6.28
C GLY A 56 -25.07 -5.40 5.08
N HIS A 57 -24.00 -5.30 4.29
CA HIS A 57 -23.81 -6.10 3.09
C HIS A 57 -22.89 -7.31 3.29
N LEU A 58 -22.47 -7.62 4.53
CA LEU A 58 -21.61 -8.77 4.80
C LEU A 58 -22.27 -10.10 4.40
N LEU A 59 -23.60 -10.21 4.56
CA LEU A 59 -24.35 -11.40 4.14
C LEU A 59 -24.42 -11.55 2.62
N ALA A 60 -24.35 -10.46 1.87
CA ALA A 60 -24.31 -10.49 0.41
C ALA A 60 -22.96 -11.01 -0.11
N LEU A 61 -21.87 -10.83 0.65
CA LEU A 61 -20.54 -11.34 0.30
C LEU A 61 -20.38 -12.84 0.51
N SER A 62 -20.97 -13.40 1.56
CA SER A 62 -20.82 -14.82 1.91
C SER A 62 -21.05 -15.81 0.74
N PRO A 63 -22.17 -15.74 -0.02
CA PRO A 63 -22.41 -16.66 -1.13
C PRO A 63 -21.48 -16.44 -2.33
N VAL A 64 -20.90 -15.23 -2.46
CA VAL A 64 -19.90 -14.92 -3.48
C VAL A 64 -18.56 -15.51 -3.08
N LEU A 65 -18.14 -15.29 -1.85
CA LEU A 65 -16.88 -15.82 -1.30
C LEU A 65 -16.85 -17.35 -1.32
N ALA A 66 -17.98 -18.02 -1.09
CA ALA A 66 -18.08 -19.48 -1.16
C ALA A 66 -17.81 -20.07 -2.56
N LYS A 67 -17.92 -19.27 -3.62
CA LYS A 67 -17.64 -19.69 -5.01
C LYS A 67 -16.20 -19.41 -5.42
N LEU A 68 -15.47 -18.62 -4.65
CA LEU A 68 -14.13 -18.19 -4.97
C LEU A 68 -13.10 -19.14 -4.34
N PRO A 69 -11.98 -19.41 -5.04
CA PRO A 69 -10.81 -20.03 -4.43
C PRO A 69 -10.39 -19.32 -3.13
N SER A 70 -9.89 -20.07 -2.16
CA SER A 70 -9.52 -19.55 -0.83
C SER A 70 -8.42 -18.47 -0.87
N ASP A 71 -7.66 -18.38 -1.96
CA ASP A 71 -6.60 -17.42 -2.22
C ASP A 71 -7.06 -16.20 -3.04
N THR A 72 -8.36 -16.09 -3.33
CA THR A 72 -8.91 -14.95 -4.10
C THR A 72 -8.83 -13.65 -3.32
N GLN A 73 -8.28 -12.62 -3.96
CA GLN A 73 -8.24 -11.28 -3.40
C GLN A 73 -9.61 -10.60 -3.47
N GLN A 74 -9.87 -9.67 -2.54
CA GLN A 74 -11.15 -8.95 -2.43
C GLN A 74 -11.72 -8.37 -3.75
N PRO A 75 -10.92 -7.84 -4.69
CA PRO A 75 -11.45 -7.33 -5.96
C PRO A 75 -12.26 -8.35 -6.75
N GLY A 76 -11.91 -9.64 -6.71
CA GLY A 76 -12.67 -10.69 -7.40
C GLY A 76 -14.09 -10.87 -6.82
N ALA A 77 -14.25 -10.72 -5.50
CA ALA A 77 -15.57 -10.75 -4.87
C ALA A 77 -16.41 -9.54 -5.26
N PHE A 78 -15.81 -8.36 -5.34
CA PHE A 78 -16.49 -7.14 -5.79
C PHE A 78 -16.88 -7.22 -7.27
N GLU A 79 -16.05 -7.81 -8.13
CA GLU A 79 -16.37 -8.04 -9.54
C GLU A 79 -17.61 -8.94 -9.71
N ILE A 80 -17.67 -10.05 -8.98
CA ILE A 80 -18.84 -10.95 -9.03
C ILE A 80 -20.09 -10.24 -8.49
N LEU A 81 -19.96 -9.47 -7.41
CA LEU A 81 -21.06 -8.67 -6.88
C LEU A 81 -21.55 -7.65 -7.90
N CYS A 82 -20.64 -6.93 -8.55
CA CYS A 82 -20.94 -6.00 -9.64
C CYS A 82 -21.73 -6.68 -10.75
N LYS A 83 -21.23 -7.80 -11.31
CA LYS A 83 -21.89 -8.54 -12.39
C LYS A 83 -23.28 -9.05 -12.00
N SER A 84 -23.44 -9.51 -10.75
CA SER A 84 -24.74 -10.00 -10.26
C SER A 84 -25.79 -8.89 -10.05
N HIS A 85 -25.36 -7.63 -9.95
CA HIS A 85 -26.22 -6.46 -9.76
C HIS A 85 -26.15 -5.50 -10.96
N GLU A 86 -25.62 -5.98 -12.09
CA GLU A 86 -25.43 -5.19 -13.29
C GLU A 86 -26.80 -4.83 -13.90
N LYS A 87 -26.97 -3.55 -14.23
CA LYS A 87 -28.13 -3.08 -14.98
C LYS A 87 -27.89 -3.26 -16.48
N LYS A 88 -28.97 -3.49 -17.23
CA LYS A 88 -28.94 -3.73 -18.69
C LYS A 88 -28.34 -2.58 -19.51
N ASP A 89 -28.20 -1.40 -18.91
CA ASP A 89 -27.65 -0.18 -19.52
C ASP A 89 -26.11 -0.11 -19.46
N GLY A 90 -25.44 -1.04 -18.78
CA GLY A 90 -23.96 -1.10 -18.70
C GLY A 90 -23.34 -0.06 -17.75
N GLU A 91 -24.16 0.76 -17.09
CA GLU A 91 -23.72 1.75 -16.10
C GLU A 91 -24.03 1.25 -14.69
N SER A 92 -23.14 0.41 -14.18
CA SER A 92 -23.33 -0.22 -12.89
C SER A 92 -22.37 0.35 -11.84
N LEU A 93 -22.95 0.71 -10.70
CA LEU A 93 -22.26 1.04 -9.47
C LEU A 93 -23.05 0.42 -8.31
N ILE A 94 -22.38 0.01 -7.25
CA ILE A 94 -23.02 -0.57 -6.08
C ILE A 94 -22.49 0.06 -4.79
N TYR A 95 -23.39 0.36 -3.87
CA TYR A 95 -23.04 0.81 -2.53
C TYR A 95 -22.86 -0.40 -1.60
N LEU A 96 -21.72 -0.49 -0.91
CA LEU A 96 -21.38 -1.58 -0.01
C LEU A 96 -21.08 -1.08 1.41
N ASP A 97 -21.67 -1.78 2.37
CA ASP A 97 -21.60 -1.51 3.81
C ASP A 97 -20.92 -2.69 4.48
N LEU A 98 -19.61 -2.60 4.63
CA LEU A 98 -18.77 -3.68 5.16
C LEU A 98 -18.32 -3.42 6.59
N TRP A 99 -18.97 -2.51 7.33
CA TRP A 99 -18.68 -2.31 8.75
C TRP A 99 -18.88 -3.63 9.52
N PRO A 100 -17.92 -4.06 10.37
CA PRO A 100 -16.76 -3.30 10.88
C PRO A 100 -15.43 -3.47 10.12
N PHE A 101 -15.40 -4.19 9.00
CA PHE A 101 -14.18 -4.49 8.25
C PHE A 101 -13.71 -3.34 7.35
N ALA A 102 -14.64 -2.56 6.81
CA ALA A 102 -14.36 -1.28 6.17
C ALA A 102 -14.91 -0.16 7.06
N ALA A 103 -14.04 0.78 7.44
CA ALA A 103 -14.44 1.91 8.28
C ALA A 103 -15.36 2.87 7.53
N ASP A 104 -15.15 3.03 6.22
CA ASP A 104 -15.87 3.94 5.35
C ASP A 104 -16.82 3.21 4.39
N PRO A 105 -17.96 3.84 4.02
CA PRO A 105 -18.83 3.34 2.97
C PRO A 105 -18.07 3.16 1.66
N LEU A 106 -18.30 2.05 0.98
CA LEU A 106 -17.68 1.79 -0.32
C LEU A 106 -18.70 2.03 -1.42
N LEU A 107 -18.28 2.79 -2.42
CA LEU A 107 -18.94 2.85 -3.73
C LEU A 107 -18.05 2.08 -4.71
N VAL A 108 -18.54 0.94 -5.19
CA VAL A 108 -17.83 0.15 -6.19
C VAL A 108 -18.34 0.55 -7.56
N ILE A 109 -17.46 1.07 -8.40
CA ILE A 109 -17.77 1.46 -9.78
C ILE A 109 -17.44 0.27 -10.68
N CYS A 110 -18.44 -0.17 -11.44
CA CYS A 110 -18.36 -1.34 -12.32
C CYS A 110 -18.52 -0.94 -13.80
N SER A 111 -18.35 0.34 -14.13
CA SER A 111 -18.52 0.89 -15.49
C SER A 111 -17.29 1.70 -15.91
N PRO A 112 -16.75 1.48 -17.12
CA PRO A 112 -15.63 2.27 -17.64
C PRO A 112 -15.94 3.76 -17.71
N THR A 113 -17.15 4.15 -18.15
CA THR A 113 -17.57 5.54 -18.29
C THR A 113 -17.55 6.25 -16.94
N LEU A 114 -18.16 5.63 -15.92
CA LEU A 114 -18.19 6.18 -14.57
C LEU A 114 -16.81 6.18 -13.91
N ALA A 115 -15.95 5.21 -14.24
CA ALA A 115 -14.58 5.16 -13.75
C ALA A 115 -13.74 6.32 -14.30
N VAL A 116 -13.89 6.65 -15.60
CA VAL A 116 -13.26 7.83 -16.21
C VAL A 116 -13.78 9.11 -15.53
N GLN A 117 -15.09 9.20 -15.31
CA GLN A 117 -15.67 10.36 -14.64
C GLN A 117 -15.11 10.56 -13.22
N ALA A 118 -14.98 9.48 -12.45
CA ALA A 118 -14.45 9.52 -11.09
C ALA A 118 -12.94 9.82 -11.05
N CYS A 119 -12.15 9.23 -11.94
CA CYS A 119 -10.68 9.27 -11.86
C CYS A 119 -10.04 10.38 -12.69
N GLN A 120 -10.71 10.91 -13.71
CA GLN A 120 -10.14 11.87 -14.67
C GLN A 120 -10.93 13.17 -14.72
N ASP A 121 -12.25 13.11 -14.90
CA ASP A 121 -13.06 14.33 -15.05
C ASP A 121 -13.14 15.09 -13.72
N HIS A 122 -13.44 14.38 -12.64
CA HIS A 122 -13.53 14.96 -11.29
C HIS A 122 -12.24 14.81 -10.48
N ASP A 123 -11.32 13.91 -10.88
CA ASP A 123 -10.09 13.58 -10.15
C ASP A 123 -10.35 13.42 -8.64
N LEU A 124 -11.28 12.52 -8.29
CA LEU A 124 -11.73 12.37 -6.90
C LEU A 124 -10.54 12.13 -5.96
N LEU A 125 -10.56 12.86 -4.85
CA LEU A 125 -9.48 12.83 -3.88
C LEU A 125 -9.28 11.43 -3.29
N ARG A 126 -8.02 11.06 -3.17
CA ARG A 126 -7.60 9.85 -2.46
C ARG A 126 -7.98 9.94 -0.99
N PRO A 127 -8.65 8.93 -0.43
CA PRO A 127 -9.15 8.97 0.93
C PRO A 127 -8.04 8.77 1.96
N GLU A 128 -8.24 9.32 3.15
CA GLU A 128 -7.32 9.24 4.30
C GLU A 128 -6.95 7.80 4.70
N ILE A 129 -7.84 6.84 4.44
CA ILE A 129 -7.58 5.43 4.72
C ILE A 129 -6.34 4.89 3.98
N LEU A 130 -5.98 5.49 2.84
CA LEU A 130 -4.77 5.13 2.11
C LEU A 130 -3.50 5.52 2.86
N HIS A 131 -3.50 6.60 3.65
CA HIS A 131 -2.34 6.95 4.49
C HIS A 131 -2.07 5.85 5.50
N LYS A 132 -3.10 5.39 6.21
CA LYS A 132 -2.98 4.27 7.18
C LYS A 132 -2.51 2.98 6.53
N PHE A 133 -2.89 2.74 5.28
CA PHE A 133 -2.47 1.57 4.53
C PHE A 133 -1.02 1.69 4.07
N PHE A 134 -0.62 2.81 3.47
CA PHE A 134 0.73 2.96 2.89
C PHE A 134 1.80 3.40 3.90
N ASP A 135 1.45 3.92 5.07
CA ASP A 135 2.43 4.39 6.06
C ASP A 135 3.42 3.28 6.51
N PRO A 136 2.99 2.03 6.80
CA PRO A 136 3.94 0.95 7.04
C PRO A 136 4.81 0.59 5.83
N LEU A 137 4.41 0.90 4.59
CA LEU A 137 5.13 0.49 3.38
C LEU A 137 6.13 1.55 2.91
N ALA A 138 5.69 2.79 2.83
CA ALA A 138 6.44 3.91 2.25
C ALA A 138 6.80 4.99 3.28
N GLY A 139 6.08 5.05 4.40
CA GLY A 139 6.20 6.10 5.41
C GLY A 139 5.70 7.46 4.90
N GLY A 140 4.97 8.19 5.74
CA GLY A 140 4.58 9.57 5.45
C GLY A 140 3.82 9.75 4.13
N ASP A 141 3.84 10.98 3.63
CA ASP A 141 3.18 11.31 2.37
C ASP A 141 3.97 10.81 1.17
N ASN A 142 3.28 10.17 0.24
CA ASN A 142 3.89 9.54 -0.93
C ASN A 142 2.97 9.62 -2.15
N LEU A 143 3.46 9.16 -3.29
CA LEU A 143 2.72 9.22 -4.56
C LEU A 143 1.39 8.46 -4.57
N PHE A 144 1.13 7.58 -3.61
CA PHE A 144 -0.14 6.85 -3.45
C PHE A 144 -1.14 7.56 -2.54
N THR A 145 -0.70 8.53 -1.74
CA THR A 145 -1.54 9.18 -0.72
C THR A 145 -1.78 10.67 -1.01
N MET A 146 -0.77 11.37 -1.55
CA MET A 146 -0.86 12.79 -1.89
C MET A 146 -1.96 13.09 -2.93
N ASN A 147 -2.54 14.28 -2.86
CA ASN A 147 -3.53 14.78 -3.82
C ASN A 147 -3.08 16.10 -4.46
N GLY A 148 -3.69 16.48 -5.59
CA GLY A 148 -3.59 17.83 -6.15
C GLY A 148 -2.17 18.32 -6.45
N PRO A 149 -1.81 19.57 -6.10
CA PRO A 149 -0.51 20.18 -6.43
C PRO A 149 0.70 19.44 -5.85
N GLU A 150 0.58 18.88 -4.65
CA GLU A 150 1.66 18.14 -4.00
C GLU A 150 1.99 16.87 -4.76
N TRP A 151 0.95 16.12 -5.15
CA TRP A 151 1.12 14.95 -6.01
C TRP A 151 1.76 15.32 -7.34
N LYS A 152 1.30 16.42 -7.99
CA LYS A 152 1.87 16.87 -9.28
C LYS A 152 3.36 17.19 -9.17
N ARG A 153 3.76 17.91 -8.10
CA ARG A 153 5.17 18.25 -7.84
C ARG A 153 6.01 16.99 -7.62
N SER A 154 5.59 16.11 -6.72
CA SER A 154 6.29 14.86 -6.45
C SER A 154 6.36 13.98 -7.69
N ARG A 155 5.29 13.88 -8.49
CA ARG A 155 5.26 13.10 -9.72
C ARG A 155 6.25 13.65 -10.76
N ALA A 156 6.30 14.97 -10.93
CA ALA A 156 7.24 15.62 -11.85
C ALA A 156 8.70 15.31 -11.51
N LEU A 157 9.03 15.26 -10.20
CA LEU A 157 10.38 14.93 -9.72
C LEU A 157 10.82 13.51 -10.13
N PHE A 158 9.91 12.53 -10.11
CA PHE A 158 10.24 11.13 -10.43
C PHE A 158 10.13 10.79 -11.93
N ASN A 159 9.34 11.52 -12.72
CA ASN A 159 9.09 11.22 -14.13
C ASN A 159 10.36 10.99 -14.99
N PRO A 160 11.46 11.76 -14.84
CA PRO A 160 12.66 11.54 -15.65
C PRO A 160 13.26 10.12 -15.48
N GLY A 161 13.18 9.55 -14.27
CA GLY A 161 13.59 8.18 -13.96
C GLY A 161 12.70 7.09 -14.54
N PHE A 162 11.60 7.46 -15.22
CA PHE A 162 10.70 6.55 -15.93
C PHE A 162 10.57 6.91 -17.42
N SER A 163 11.47 7.73 -17.96
CA SER A 163 11.51 8.04 -19.39
C SER A 163 11.98 6.84 -20.22
N SER A 164 11.53 6.74 -21.47
CA SER A 164 11.94 5.64 -22.36
C SER A 164 13.45 5.57 -22.57
N SER A 165 14.12 6.72 -22.67
CA SER A 165 15.58 6.78 -22.78
C SER A 165 16.28 6.23 -21.53
N TYR A 166 15.78 6.58 -20.35
CA TYR A 166 16.32 6.06 -19.10
C TYR A 166 16.11 4.54 -18.98
N ILE A 167 14.90 4.05 -19.25
CA ILE A 167 14.60 2.61 -19.20
C ILE A 167 15.53 1.82 -20.13
N LEU A 168 15.80 2.32 -21.33
CA LEU A 168 16.74 1.70 -22.27
C LEU A 168 18.18 1.69 -21.74
N GLN A 169 18.62 2.73 -21.03
CA GLN A 169 19.96 2.75 -20.42
C GLN A 169 20.11 1.67 -19.33
N GLN A 170 19.02 1.34 -18.63
CA GLN A 170 19.04 0.32 -17.58
C GLN A 170 18.93 -1.12 -18.11
N PHE A 171 18.74 -1.30 -19.42
CA PHE A 171 18.49 -2.62 -20.02
C PHE A 171 19.56 -3.65 -19.67
N GLY A 172 20.85 -3.25 -19.67
CA GLY A 172 21.95 -4.14 -19.28
C GLY A 172 21.80 -4.71 -17.87
N GLN A 173 21.45 -3.87 -16.89
CA GLN A 173 21.23 -4.31 -15.51
C GLN A 173 20.05 -5.28 -15.39
N VAL A 174 18.98 -5.04 -16.14
CA VAL A 174 17.81 -5.93 -16.17
C VAL A 174 18.18 -7.30 -16.75
N VAL A 175 18.94 -7.32 -17.84
CA VAL A 175 19.42 -8.58 -18.46
C VAL A 175 20.34 -9.34 -17.53
N ASP A 176 21.21 -8.65 -16.79
CA ASP A 176 22.09 -9.26 -15.81
C ASP A 176 21.32 -9.94 -14.67
N GLU A 177 20.23 -9.34 -14.19
CA GLU A 177 19.36 -9.97 -13.19
C GLU A 177 18.53 -11.11 -13.77
N ALA A 178 18.06 -10.97 -15.01
CA ALA A 178 17.30 -12.00 -15.72
C ALA A 178 18.14 -13.25 -15.97
N THR A 179 19.44 -13.08 -16.22
CA THR A 179 20.39 -14.18 -16.39
C THR A 179 20.53 -15.02 -15.12
N VAL A 180 20.60 -14.36 -13.95
CA VAL A 180 20.60 -15.04 -12.64
C VAL A 180 19.28 -15.79 -12.42
N TYR A 181 18.16 -15.14 -12.71
CA TYR A 181 16.83 -15.72 -12.56
C TYR A 181 16.63 -16.97 -13.44
N ALA A 182 17.03 -16.88 -14.72
CA ALA A 182 16.98 -18.01 -15.65
C ALA A 182 17.89 -19.16 -15.22
N SER A 183 19.05 -18.85 -14.62
CA SER A 183 19.97 -19.88 -14.11
C SER A 183 19.34 -20.66 -12.95
N LYS A 184 18.63 -19.97 -12.04
CA LYS A 184 17.88 -20.61 -10.94
C LYS A 184 16.71 -21.46 -11.43
N LEU A 185 15.98 -21.00 -12.44
CA LEU A 185 14.94 -21.81 -13.08
C LEU A 185 15.52 -23.11 -13.66
N ARG A 186 16.67 -23.04 -14.33
CA ARG A 186 17.36 -24.23 -14.85
C ARG A 186 17.85 -25.15 -13.75
N GLU A 187 18.29 -24.61 -12.62
CA GLU A 187 18.69 -25.40 -11.46
C GLU A 187 17.52 -26.22 -10.91
N HIS A 188 16.37 -25.58 -10.64
CA HIS A 188 15.16 -26.29 -10.22
C HIS A 188 14.70 -27.33 -11.26
N SER A 189 14.75 -26.98 -12.55
CA SER A 189 14.41 -27.92 -13.62
C SER A 189 15.33 -29.16 -13.66
N ARG A 190 16.61 -29.02 -13.29
CA ARG A 190 17.56 -30.15 -13.25
C ARG A 190 17.38 -30.99 -11.99
N GLN A 191 17.05 -30.35 -10.87
CA GLN A 191 16.76 -31.04 -9.61
C GLN A 191 15.42 -31.78 -9.66
N GLY A 192 14.48 -31.31 -10.49
CA GLY A 192 13.13 -31.89 -10.59
C GLY A 192 12.29 -31.62 -9.34
N ASP A 193 12.58 -30.55 -8.61
CA ASP A 193 11.93 -30.19 -7.36
C ASP A 193 10.73 -29.24 -7.58
N LEU A 194 9.82 -29.23 -6.60
CA LEU A 194 8.73 -28.26 -6.53
C LEU A 194 9.19 -27.03 -5.75
N PHE A 195 9.08 -25.86 -6.37
CA PHE A 195 9.42 -24.58 -5.75
C PHE A 195 8.34 -23.52 -5.99
N SER A 196 8.35 -22.46 -5.18
CA SER A 196 7.43 -21.33 -5.33
C SER A 196 7.96 -20.35 -6.38
N LEU A 197 7.30 -20.30 -7.54
CA LEU A 197 7.61 -19.33 -8.58
C LEU A 197 7.40 -17.89 -8.10
N ASP A 198 6.34 -17.63 -7.32
CA ASP A 198 6.07 -16.31 -6.71
C ASP A 198 7.25 -15.83 -5.87
N LYS A 199 7.72 -16.65 -4.93
CA LYS A 199 8.83 -16.29 -4.03
C LYS A 199 10.10 -15.98 -4.83
N MET A 200 10.43 -16.83 -5.81
CA MET A 200 11.63 -16.64 -6.61
C MET A 200 11.55 -15.40 -7.51
N THR A 201 10.40 -15.18 -8.15
CA THR A 201 10.15 -14.02 -9.02
C THR A 201 10.22 -12.73 -8.20
N CYS A 202 9.70 -12.73 -6.97
CA CYS A 202 9.79 -11.56 -6.09
C CYS A 202 11.23 -11.17 -5.76
N TRP A 203 12.15 -12.12 -5.59
CA TRP A 203 13.56 -11.79 -5.36
C TRP A 203 14.21 -11.20 -6.61
N TYR A 204 13.85 -11.73 -7.79
CA TYR A 204 14.30 -11.19 -9.07
C TYR A 204 13.81 -9.75 -9.29
N THR A 205 12.53 -9.48 -9.05
CA THR A 205 11.98 -8.13 -9.21
C THR A 205 12.57 -7.14 -8.20
N MET A 206 12.81 -7.57 -6.96
CA MET A 206 13.50 -6.76 -5.95
C MET A 206 14.92 -6.39 -6.41
N ASP A 207 15.66 -7.33 -6.98
CA ASP A 207 17.01 -7.08 -7.47
C ASP A 207 17.01 -6.08 -8.65
N ILE A 208 16.06 -6.18 -9.59
CA ILE A 208 15.86 -5.18 -10.64
C ILE A 208 15.55 -3.81 -10.05
N ILE A 209 14.58 -3.73 -9.13
CA ILE A 209 14.18 -2.46 -8.50
C ILE A 209 15.39 -1.85 -7.81
N GLY A 210 16.14 -2.63 -7.03
CA GLY A 210 17.33 -2.15 -6.33
C GLY A 210 18.42 -1.66 -7.28
N ALA A 211 18.70 -2.40 -8.36
CA ALA A 211 19.68 -2.02 -9.36
C ALA A 211 19.32 -0.68 -10.03
N VAL A 212 18.07 -0.53 -10.49
CA VAL A 212 17.62 0.66 -11.20
C VAL A 212 17.42 1.87 -10.26
N THR A 213 16.83 1.66 -9.09
CA THR A 213 16.45 2.77 -8.20
C THR A 213 17.58 3.27 -7.33
N LEU A 214 18.43 2.37 -6.82
CA LEU A 214 19.47 2.73 -5.88
C LEU A 214 20.85 2.75 -6.54
N ASN A 215 21.04 2.07 -7.68
CA ASN A 215 22.34 1.81 -8.35
C ASN A 215 23.42 1.29 -7.40
N SER A 216 23.06 0.92 -6.17
CA SER A 216 23.93 0.26 -5.22
C SER A 216 24.33 -1.05 -5.88
N ARG A 217 25.54 -1.53 -5.57
CA ARG A 217 25.95 -2.92 -5.84
C ARG A 217 24.73 -3.82 -5.66
N ARG A 218 24.27 -4.42 -6.77
CA ARG A 218 23.05 -5.23 -6.91
C ARG A 218 22.63 -5.84 -5.57
N LEU A 219 21.35 -5.77 -5.22
CA LEU A 219 20.91 -6.28 -3.91
C LEU A 219 21.29 -7.76 -3.72
N HIS A 220 21.35 -8.51 -4.83
CA HIS A 220 21.67 -9.93 -4.90
C HIS A 220 20.75 -10.78 -3.99
N SER A 221 19.52 -10.33 -3.79
CA SER A 221 18.48 -10.99 -3.01
C SER A 221 18.10 -12.33 -3.58
N GLN A 222 18.35 -12.54 -4.88
CA GLN A 222 18.22 -13.84 -5.51
C GLN A 222 19.18 -14.85 -4.88
N THR A 223 20.44 -14.52 -4.66
CA THR A 223 21.47 -15.51 -4.27
C THR A 223 21.86 -15.46 -2.79
N ARG A 224 21.72 -14.29 -2.16
CA ARG A 224 22.13 -14.07 -0.76
C ARG A 224 21.09 -13.27 0.01
N PHE A 225 21.21 -13.31 1.33
CA PHE A 225 20.39 -12.49 2.20
C PHE A 225 20.69 -11.00 1.98
N ASN A 226 19.64 -10.22 1.68
CA ASN A 226 19.70 -8.78 1.62
C ASN A 226 18.77 -8.17 2.69
N PRO A 227 19.27 -7.31 3.62
CA PRO A 227 18.44 -6.73 4.67
C PRO A 227 17.26 -5.91 4.17
N LEU A 228 17.43 -5.12 3.09
CA LEU A 228 16.36 -4.29 2.53
C LEU A 228 15.27 -5.17 1.90
N ALA A 229 15.65 -6.05 0.97
CA ALA A 229 14.69 -6.89 0.26
C ALA A 229 13.95 -7.83 1.23
N SER A 230 14.65 -8.39 2.22
CA SER A 230 14.04 -9.22 3.25
C SER A 230 13.07 -8.42 4.14
N ALA A 231 13.42 -7.19 4.53
CA ALA A 231 12.54 -6.35 5.34
C ALA A 231 11.28 -5.95 4.54
N MET A 232 11.42 -5.55 3.28
CA MET A 232 10.30 -5.23 2.38
C MET A 232 9.35 -6.43 2.19
N ARG A 233 9.90 -7.62 1.90
CA ARG A 233 9.12 -8.86 1.78
C ARG A 233 8.38 -9.19 3.06
N ARG A 234 9.04 -9.02 4.21
CA ARG A 234 8.41 -9.26 5.51
C ARG A 234 7.33 -8.21 5.78
N GLN A 235 7.56 -6.94 5.44
CA GLN A 235 6.60 -5.87 5.62
C GLN A 235 5.30 -6.14 4.86
N ILE A 236 5.39 -6.48 3.58
CA ILE A 236 4.22 -6.81 2.75
C ILE A 236 3.45 -7.99 3.36
N ARG A 237 4.15 -9.07 3.74
CA ARG A 237 3.52 -10.26 4.33
C ARG A 237 2.73 -9.93 5.60
N TRP A 238 3.25 -9.05 6.45
CA TRP A 238 2.58 -8.65 7.70
C TRP A 238 1.52 -7.57 7.50
N HIS A 239 1.58 -6.84 6.38
CA HIS A 239 0.64 -5.78 6.06
C HIS A 239 -0.59 -6.28 5.28
N VAL A 240 -0.46 -7.28 4.40
CA VAL A 240 -1.60 -7.89 3.68
C VAL A 240 -2.63 -8.51 4.65
N LEU A 241 -2.21 -8.86 5.87
CA LEU A 241 -3.09 -9.29 6.96
C LEU A 241 -4.16 -8.24 7.34
N ASP A 242 -3.98 -6.97 6.97
CA ASP A 242 -4.95 -5.89 7.25
C ASP A 242 -6.24 -6.05 6.44
N ASN A 243 -6.16 -6.72 5.30
CA ASN A 243 -7.30 -7.01 4.42
C ASN A 243 -8.02 -8.32 4.77
N GLU A 244 -7.59 -9.02 5.81
CA GLU A 244 -8.21 -10.27 6.24
C GLU A 244 -9.58 -10.01 6.89
N PHE A 245 -10.56 -10.85 6.54
CA PHE A 245 -11.87 -10.88 7.21
C PHE A 245 -11.79 -11.57 8.58
N ASN A 246 -10.69 -12.28 8.88
CA ASN A 246 -10.46 -12.84 10.20
C ASN A 246 -9.91 -11.77 11.16
N LEU A 247 -10.74 -11.34 12.12
CA LEU A 247 -10.38 -10.32 13.11
C LEU A 247 -9.17 -10.70 13.97
N LEU A 248 -8.97 -11.98 14.28
CA LEU A 248 -7.84 -12.44 15.10
C LEU A 248 -6.51 -12.25 14.36
N VAL A 249 -6.51 -12.51 13.06
CA VAL A 249 -5.34 -12.32 12.19
C VAL A 249 -5.13 -10.82 11.95
N ARG A 250 -6.20 -10.08 11.69
CA ARG A 250 -6.20 -8.64 11.44
C ARG A 250 -5.78 -7.81 12.65
N TRP A 251 -6.04 -8.24 13.88
CA TRP A 251 -5.67 -7.52 15.09
C TRP A 251 -4.50 -8.17 15.84
N ASN A 252 -3.66 -8.91 15.12
CA ASN A 252 -2.49 -9.54 15.70
C ASN A 252 -1.57 -8.49 16.38
N PRO A 253 -1.36 -8.57 17.71
CA PRO A 253 -0.58 -7.58 18.45
C PRO A 253 0.90 -7.57 18.08
N ALA A 254 1.43 -8.65 17.48
CA ALA A 254 2.80 -8.68 16.99
C ALA A 254 3.01 -7.81 15.74
N ARG A 255 1.94 -7.48 14.99
CA ARG A 255 2.02 -6.72 13.75
C ARG A 255 2.72 -5.36 13.90
N PRO A 256 2.30 -4.44 14.80
CA PRO A 256 2.96 -3.16 14.95
C PRO A 256 4.44 -3.28 15.33
N ILE A 257 4.81 -4.29 16.13
CA ILE A 257 6.20 -4.54 16.53
C ILE A 257 7.05 -4.96 15.33
N VAL A 258 6.56 -5.91 14.54
CA VAL A 258 7.25 -6.38 13.33
C VAL A 258 7.35 -5.27 12.30
N GLN A 259 6.28 -4.50 12.11
CA GLN A 259 6.26 -3.35 11.20
C GLN A 259 7.24 -2.26 11.62
N ALA A 260 7.30 -1.91 12.91
CA ALA A 260 8.25 -0.93 13.43
C ALA A 260 9.70 -1.36 13.23
N TYR A 261 10.03 -2.63 13.49
CA TYR A 261 11.38 -3.15 13.26
C TYR A 261 11.74 -3.15 11.77
N ASN A 262 10.83 -3.58 10.89
CA ASN A 262 11.08 -3.56 9.44
C ASN A 262 11.28 -2.13 8.95
N ASN A 263 10.44 -1.18 9.39
CA ASN A 263 10.58 0.23 9.05
C ASN A 263 11.94 0.77 9.49
N TRP A 264 12.35 0.47 10.72
CA TRP A 264 13.69 0.84 11.18
C TRP A 264 14.80 0.26 10.29
N GLN A 265 14.71 -1.02 9.93
CA GLN A 265 15.72 -1.68 9.09
C GLN A 265 15.75 -1.10 7.66
N MET A 266 14.58 -0.85 7.06
CA MET A 266 14.46 -0.25 5.73
C MET A 266 14.98 1.18 5.72
N ASN A 267 14.53 2.02 6.67
CA ASN A 267 14.98 3.41 6.78
C ASN A 267 16.49 3.49 6.98
N ARG A 268 17.06 2.68 7.89
CA ARG A 268 18.50 2.63 8.11
C ARG A 268 19.27 2.27 6.83
N TYR A 269 18.76 1.33 6.03
CA TYR A 269 19.40 0.92 4.79
C TYR A 269 19.30 2.02 3.73
N ILE A 270 18.09 2.54 3.49
CA ILE A 270 17.81 3.56 2.47
C ILE A 270 18.54 4.87 2.79
N SER A 271 18.50 5.34 4.04
CA SER A 271 19.20 6.57 4.45
C SER A 271 20.71 6.47 4.19
N ARG A 272 21.34 5.32 4.50
CA ARG A 272 22.77 5.13 4.22
C ARG A 272 23.09 5.20 2.73
N GLU A 273 22.23 4.64 1.90
CA GLU A 273 22.41 4.70 0.46
C GLU A 273 22.22 6.12 -0.06
N LEU A 274 21.19 6.84 0.42
CA LEU A 274 20.96 8.24 0.10
C LEU A 274 22.14 9.13 0.53
N ASP A 275 22.66 8.95 1.75
CA ASP A 275 23.82 9.69 2.25
C ASP A 275 25.05 9.45 1.34
N LYS A 276 25.25 8.20 0.90
CA LYS A 276 26.33 7.85 -0.03
C LYS A 276 26.16 8.54 -1.38
N ARG A 277 24.94 8.52 -1.95
CA ARG A 277 24.65 9.21 -3.22
C ARG A 277 24.81 10.72 -3.12
N TYR A 278 24.42 11.27 -1.98
CA TYR A 278 24.58 12.69 -1.73
C TYR A 278 26.04 13.10 -1.64
N ALA A 279 26.88 12.30 -0.97
CA ALA A 279 28.33 12.53 -0.93
C ALA A 279 28.95 12.45 -2.34
N GLU A 280 28.61 11.41 -3.11
CA GLU A 280 29.07 11.26 -4.51
C GLU A 280 28.64 12.45 -5.39
N TRP A 281 27.41 12.93 -5.23
CA TRP A 281 26.91 14.09 -5.97
C TRP A 281 27.62 15.40 -5.61
N ILE A 282 28.03 15.57 -4.35
CA ILE A 282 28.85 16.73 -3.94
C ILE A 282 30.22 16.67 -4.61
N ASP A 283 30.89 15.52 -4.54
CA ASP A 283 32.23 15.34 -5.10
C ASP A 283 32.24 15.50 -6.64
N ASP A 284 31.19 15.02 -7.33
CA ASP A 284 31.03 15.14 -8.78
C ASP A 284 30.82 16.60 -9.26
N GLN A 285 30.45 17.55 -8.38
CA GLN A 285 30.34 18.97 -8.77
C GLN A 285 31.68 19.64 -9.07
N ASP A 286 32.79 19.12 -8.53
CA ASP A 286 34.13 19.67 -8.75
C ASP A 286 34.78 19.19 -10.06
N ILE A 287 34.21 18.19 -10.74
CA ILE A 287 34.74 17.65 -12.00
C ILE A 287 33.74 17.87 -13.14
N THR A 288 34.00 18.91 -13.91
CA THR A 288 33.31 19.14 -15.19
C THR A 288 33.66 18.02 -16.19
N VAL A 289 32.61 17.46 -16.82
CA VAL A 289 32.62 16.54 -17.98
C VAL A 289 32.80 15.04 -17.66
N ALA A 290 31.69 14.28 -17.71
CA ALA A 290 31.42 13.23 -18.70
C ALA A 290 30.27 12.30 -18.26
N ILE A 291 29.12 12.44 -18.91
CA ILE A 291 27.99 11.51 -18.86
C ILE A 291 28.45 10.15 -19.43
N SER A 292 28.16 9.03 -18.76
CA SER A 292 27.84 7.76 -19.45
C SER A 292 27.44 6.63 -18.48
N SER A 293 26.15 6.29 -18.47
CA SER A 293 25.59 4.92 -18.30
C SER A 293 25.19 4.33 -16.93
N SER A 294 25.38 4.98 -15.76
CA SER A 294 24.99 4.34 -14.48
C SER A 294 24.22 5.19 -13.48
N ARG A 295 23.54 6.28 -13.87
CA ARG A 295 22.74 7.06 -12.90
C ARG A 295 21.50 6.26 -12.47
N SER A 296 21.28 6.13 -11.17
CA SER A 296 20.02 5.63 -10.60
C SER A 296 18.89 6.64 -10.72
N ILE A 297 17.67 6.17 -10.48
CA ILE A 297 16.52 7.06 -10.27
C ILE A 297 16.78 8.02 -9.09
N ILE A 298 17.43 7.56 -8.01
CA ILE A 298 17.80 8.44 -6.89
C ILE A 298 18.75 9.55 -7.33
N ASP A 299 19.77 9.26 -8.13
CA ASP A 299 20.73 10.28 -8.58
C ASP A 299 20.02 11.37 -9.41
N ILE A 300 19.07 10.95 -10.25
CA ILE A 300 18.25 11.86 -11.06
C ILE A 300 17.37 12.74 -10.17
N VAL A 301 16.64 12.12 -9.23
CA VAL A 301 15.73 12.80 -8.31
C VAL A 301 16.50 13.75 -7.39
N LEU A 302 17.67 13.35 -6.90
CA LEU A 302 18.52 14.15 -6.03
C LEU A 302 19.01 15.40 -6.76
N ALA A 303 19.51 15.25 -7.99
CA ALA A 303 19.97 16.39 -8.80
C ALA A 303 18.86 17.40 -9.07
N GLU A 304 17.67 16.92 -9.46
CA GLU A 304 16.50 17.76 -9.73
C GLU A 304 16.01 18.47 -8.46
N TYR A 305 15.92 17.75 -7.34
CA TYR A 305 15.53 18.32 -6.05
C TYR A 305 16.48 19.44 -5.60
N MET A 306 17.79 19.22 -5.72
CA MET A 306 18.79 20.22 -5.34
C MET A 306 18.75 21.45 -6.27
N ALA A 307 18.54 21.25 -7.57
CA ALA A 307 18.38 22.35 -8.52
C ALA A 307 17.17 23.24 -8.17
N GLN A 308 16.04 22.62 -7.80
CA GLN A 308 14.85 23.35 -7.36
C GLN A 308 15.09 24.15 -6.07
N GLN A 309 15.82 23.59 -5.10
CA GLN A 309 16.16 24.30 -3.86
C GLN A 309 17.06 25.51 -4.10
N GLN A 310 18.05 25.39 -5.00
CA GLN A 310 18.92 26.51 -5.38
C GLN A 310 18.12 27.64 -6.06
N GLN A 311 17.15 27.30 -6.90
CA GLN A 311 16.27 28.29 -7.55
C GLN A 311 15.37 29.02 -6.55
N ASN A 312 14.76 28.28 -5.61
CA ASN A 312 13.94 28.86 -4.55
C ASN A 312 14.75 29.81 -3.66
N THR A 313 15.97 29.43 -3.29
CA THR A 313 16.86 30.26 -2.45
C THR A 313 17.25 31.57 -3.16
N LYS A 314 17.45 31.52 -4.49
CA LYS A 314 17.74 32.71 -5.31
C LYS A 314 16.54 33.65 -5.47
N THR A 315 15.32 33.12 -5.46
CA THR A 315 14.09 33.94 -5.54
C THR A 315 13.68 34.56 -4.22
N THR A 316 14.09 33.98 -3.08
CA THR A 316 13.80 34.52 -1.74
C THR A 316 14.79 35.57 -1.22
N ARG A 317 15.89 35.87 -1.94
CA ARG A 317 16.73 37.04 -1.60
C ARG A 317 16.07 38.30 -2.17
N PRO A 318 15.60 39.25 -1.33
CA PRO A 318 15.16 40.54 -1.82
C PRO A 318 16.36 41.27 -2.45
N LYS A 319 16.09 42.00 -3.54
CA LYS A 319 17.02 43.01 -4.06
C LYS A 319 17.19 44.14 -3.06
#